data_AF-A0A3D3W4V9-F1
#
_entry.id   AF-A0A3D3W4V9-F1
#
_cell.length_a   1.000
_cell.length_b   1.000
_cell.length_c   1.000
_cell.angle_alpha   90.00
_cell.angle_beta   90.00
_cell.angle_gamma   90.00
#
_symmetry.space_group_name_H-M   'P 1'
#
loop_
_entity.id
_entity.type
_entity.pdbx_description
1 polymer ?
#
loop_
_entity_poly.entity_id
_entity_poly.type
_entity_poly.pdbx_seq_one_letter_code
_entity_poly.pdbx_strand_id
1 'polypeptide(L)'
;MQLNGADYGVLTIATGAPEYKEMARALARSLRRFSPGLRLAVVTDDPQLASHFDIVVPVDWTRGRGVLQKMYLDLYTPFQRTLFIDCDCLVFRDVSYVFDVFTGGYSIIPADIYELSTRNPREIDFSKMQRRIGQPWVYGFNGGAYYIEKGTLSQQIFQRGREIANNFSEYGILEFRDGEPNDEYILAAAMAELKAPVVPCWHQLLQIPLGLQGTFRIDVISGVADFQVYGKNCRPAIVHFCGYFRMWPEYSRECSKLRALEASGNSHISARIAELQHYLQRAAGALYPFIPRPLRLGYHAIMRRLSRSNRINAQQ
;
A
#
# COMPACT_ATOMS: atom_id res chain seq x y z
N MET A 1 10.24 -26.17 8.48
CA MET A 1 9.14 -26.33 9.46
C MET A 1 7.86 -25.96 8.74
N GLN A 2 6.98 -26.93 8.44
CA GLN A 2 5.71 -26.69 7.75
C GLN A 2 4.74 -26.03 8.74
N LEU A 3 4.45 -24.75 8.53
CA LEU A 3 3.45 -24.02 9.31
C LEU A 3 2.07 -24.28 8.68
N ASN A 4 1.12 -24.77 9.50
CA ASN A 4 -0.26 -25.03 9.07
C ASN A 4 -0.96 -23.71 8.68
N GLY A 5 -1.71 -23.74 7.57
CA GLY A 5 -2.20 -22.58 6.81
C GLY A 5 -3.30 -21.71 7.44
N ALA A 6 -3.36 -21.57 8.76
CA ALA A 6 -4.27 -20.65 9.46
C ALA A 6 -3.55 -19.52 10.22
N ASP A 7 -2.23 -19.57 10.38
CA ASP A 7 -1.56 -18.69 11.36
C ASP A 7 -1.05 -17.36 10.80
N TYR A 8 -0.95 -17.19 9.47
CA TYR A 8 -0.47 -15.93 8.91
C TYR A 8 -0.98 -15.60 7.51
N GLY A 9 -1.02 -14.31 7.19
CA GLY A 9 -1.49 -13.81 5.90
C GLY A 9 -1.30 -12.31 5.71
N VAL A 10 -1.70 -11.83 4.55
CA VAL A 10 -1.66 -10.41 4.19
C VAL A 10 -3.05 -9.80 4.34
N LEU A 11 -3.11 -8.63 4.95
CA LEU A 11 -4.32 -7.81 5.05
C LEU A 11 -4.15 -6.53 4.23
N THR A 12 -5.20 -6.09 3.55
CA THR A 12 -5.27 -4.72 2.99
C THR A 12 -6.62 -4.09 3.28
N ILE A 13 -6.74 -2.76 3.15
CA ILE A 13 -7.99 -2.02 3.27
C ILE A 13 -8.27 -1.37 1.91
N ALA A 14 -9.48 -1.52 1.39
CA ALA A 14 -9.92 -0.85 0.17
C ALA A 14 -11.41 -0.52 0.25
N THR A 15 -11.72 0.74 0.55
CA THR A 15 -13.09 1.19 0.82
C THR A 15 -13.43 2.44 0.02
N GLY A 16 -14.72 2.67 -0.27
CA GLY A 16 -15.19 3.89 -0.91
C GLY A 16 -14.91 3.91 -2.41
N ALA A 17 -14.04 4.83 -2.85
CA ALA A 17 -13.85 5.13 -4.27
C ALA A 17 -13.42 3.88 -5.08
N PRO A 18 -13.94 3.71 -6.32
CA PRO A 18 -13.57 2.58 -7.18
C PRO A 18 -12.07 2.41 -7.42
N GLU A 19 -11.31 3.51 -7.38
CA GLU A 19 -9.86 3.48 -7.56
C GLU A 19 -9.15 2.62 -6.52
N TYR A 20 -9.55 2.68 -5.23
CA TYR A 20 -8.94 1.86 -4.18
C TYR A 20 -9.21 0.37 -4.38
N LYS A 21 -10.37 0.01 -4.95
CA LYS A 21 -10.73 -1.37 -5.28
C LYS A 21 -9.87 -1.90 -6.43
N GLU A 22 -9.62 -1.07 -7.45
CA GLU A 22 -8.69 -1.42 -8.53
C GLU A 22 -7.25 -1.58 -8.03
N MET A 23 -6.81 -0.69 -7.13
CA MET A 23 -5.49 -0.77 -6.49
C MET A 23 -5.36 -2.07 -5.68
N ALA A 24 -6.37 -2.42 -4.86
CA ALA A 24 -6.38 -3.68 -4.12
C ALA A 24 -6.34 -4.92 -5.02
N ARG A 25 -7.06 -4.91 -6.16
CA ARG A 25 -6.97 -5.99 -7.16
C ARG A 25 -5.56 -6.07 -7.76
N ALA A 26 -4.90 -4.95 -8.02
CA ALA A 26 -3.52 -4.92 -8.51
C ALA A 26 -2.53 -5.47 -7.46
N LEU A 27 -2.68 -5.06 -6.20
CA LEU A 27 -1.92 -5.60 -5.07
C LEU A 27 -2.10 -7.12 -4.97
N ALA A 28 -3.34 -7.62 -4.97
CA ALA A 28 -3.64 -9.05 -4.90
C ALA A 28 -2.97 -9.83 -6.03
N ARG A 29 -3.03 -9.34 -7.27
CA ARG A 29 -2.34 -9.97 -8.43
C ARG A 29 -0.83 -10.05 -8.21
N SER A 30 -0.22 -8.96 -7.73
CA SER A 30 1.22 -8.95 -7.45
C SER A 30 1.61 -9.92 -6.34
N LEU A 31 0.80 -10.02 -5.28
CA LEU A 31 0.98 -10.98 -4.20
C LEU A 31 0.82 -12.42 -4.67
N ARG A 32 -0.20 -12.73 -5.46
CA ARG A 32 -0.39 -14.08 -6.03
C ARG A 32 0.78 -14.51 -6.91
N ARG A 33 1.41 -13.56 -7.59
CA ARG A 33 2.58 -13.85 -8.43
C ARG A 33 3.83 -14.16 -7.61
N PHE A 34 4.11 -13.35 -6.59
CA PHE A 34 5.40 -13.41 -5.89
C PHE A 34 5.37 -14.13 -4.55
N SER A 35 4.19 -14.22 -3.93
CA SER A 35 3.93 -14.90 -2.65
C SER A 35 2.66 -15.77 -2.73
N PRO A 36 2.59 -16.74 -3.67
CA PRO A 36 1.38 -17.54 -3.92
C PRO A 36 0.89 -18.33 -2.70
N GLY A 37 1.77 -18.64 -1.74
CA GLY A 37 1.44 -19.37 -0.53
C GLY A 37 0.77 -18.53 0.58
N LEU A 38 0.73 -17.21 0.46
CA LEU A 38 0.10 -16.35 1.47
C LEU A 38 -1.41 -16.25 1.27
N ARG A 39 -2.15 -16.35 2.38
CA ARG A 39 -3.59 -16.03 2.40
C ARG A 39 -3.79 -14.52 2.36
N LEU A 40 -4.76 -14.08 1.56
CA LEU A 40 -5.05 -12.67 1.34
C LEU A 40 -6.42 -12.31 1.92
N ALA A 41 -6.44 -11.31 2.78
CA ALA A 41 -7.66 -10.71 3.32
C ALA A 41 -7.78 -9.25 2.88
N VAL A 42 -9.02 -8.79 2.69
CA VAL A 42 -9.32 -7.38 2.42
C VAL A 42 -10.46 -6.89 3.30
N VAL A 43 -10.27 -5.72 3.91
CA VAL A 43 -11.34 -4.95 4.55
C VAL A 43 -11.95 -4.01 3.53
N THR A 44 -13.24 -4.13 3.28
CA THR A 44 -13.89 -3.40 2.18
C THR A 44 -15.39 -3.20 2.38
N ASP A 45 -15.93 -2.25 1.63
CA ASP A 45 -17.37 -2.06 1.38
C ASP A 45 -17.84 -2.70 0.05
N ASP A 46 -16.95 -3.38 -0.69
CA ASP A 46 -17.24 -4.04 -1.96
C ASP A 46 -17.03 -5.57 -1.87
N PRO A 47 -18.10 -6.37 -1.71
CA PRO A 47 -17.98 -7.83 -1.64
C PRO A 47 -17.45 -8.47 -2.93
N GLN A 48 -17.43 -7.77 -4.07
CA GLN A 48 -16.91 -8.32 -5.32
C GLN A 48 -15.40 -8.55 -5.28
N LEU A 49 -14.68 -7.96 -4.32
CA LEU A 49 -13.27 -8.26 -4.10
C LEU A 49 -13.02 -9.71 -3.65
N ALA A 50 -14.04 -10.48 -3.28
CA ALA A 50 -13.94 -11.93 -3.06
C ALA A 50 -13.38 -12.71 -4.27
N SER A 51 -13.42 -12.13 -5.48
CA SER A 51 -12.80 -12.72 -6.67
C SER A 51 -11.26 -12.69 -6.66
N HIS A 52 -10.64 -11.84 -5.83
CA HIS A 52 -9.18 -11.67 -5.74
C HIS A 52 -8.59 -12.04 -4.37
N PHE A 53 -9.42 -12.12 -3.34
CA PHE A 53 -9.01 -12.32 -1.94
C PHE A 53 -9.65 -13.59 -1.36
N ASP A 54 -8.92 -14.26 -0.46
CA ASP A 54 -9.40 -15.48 0.22
C ASP A 54 -10.44 -15.15 1.31
N ILE A 55 -10.32 -13.96 1.92
CA ILE A 55 -11.20 -13.51 3.00
C ILE A 55 -11.62 -12.06 2.73
N VAL A 56 -12.92 -11.80 2.74
CA VAL A 56 -13.47 -10.45 2.69
C VAL A 56 -14.03 -10.11 4.07
N VAL A 57 -13.50 -9.05 4.67
CA VAL A 57 -13.94 -8.52 5.95
C VAL A 57 -14.76 -7.25 5.68
N PRO A 58 -16.03 -7.19 6.07
CA PRO A 58 -16.80 -5.94 5.96
C PRO A 58 -16.13 -4.83 6.77
N VAL A 59 -16.01 -3.64 6.18
CA VAL A 59 -15.54 -2.46 6.92
C VAL A 59 -16.55 -2.08 8.01
N ASP A 60 -16.03 -1.76 9.19
CA ASP A 60 -16.78 -1.21 10.30
C ASP A 60 -16.60 0.32 10.32
N TRP A 61 -17.61 1.03 9.86
CA TRP A 61 -17.60 2.49 9.78
C TRP A 61 -17.69 3.18 11.14
N THR A 62 -17.93 2.45 12.23
CA THR A 62 -17.84 3.00 13.59
C THR A 62 -16.39 3.25 14.02
N ARG A 63 -15.42 2.64 13.33
CA ARG A 63 -13.98 2.74 13.58
C ARG A 63 -13.30 3.91 12.85
N GLY A 64 -14.05 4.95 12.52
CA GLY A 64 -13.57 6.12 11.78
C GLY A 64 -13.60 5.93 10.27
N ARG A 65 -12.94 6.83 9.54
CA ARG A 65 -12.84 6.78 8.07
C ARG A 65 -11.39 6.93 7.64
N GLY A 66 -11.14 6.80 6.34
CA GLY A 66 -9.84 7.08 5.74
C GLY A 66 -8.68 6.41 6.46
N VAL A 67 -7.74 7.24 6.93
CA VAL A 67 -6.50 6.78 7.56
C VAL A 67 -6.75 6.16 8.93
N LEU A 68 -7.76 6.61 9.67
CA LEU A 68 -8.08 6.08 11.00
C LEU A 68 -8.49 4.61 10.99
N GLN A 69 -8.99 4.09 9.86
CA GLN A 69 -9.29 2.66 9.72
C GLN A 69 -8.04 1.78 9.95
N LYS A 70 -6.84 2.30 9.69
CA LYS A 70 -5.58 1.61 9.97
C LYS A 70 -5.29 1.45 11.47
N MET A 71 -5.93 2.21 12.35
CA MET A 71 -5.81 2.05 13.81
C MET A 71 -6.47 0.79 14.36
N TYR A 72 -7.17 0.04 13.50
CA TYR A 72 -7.93 -1.14 13.89
C TYR A 72 -7.50 -2.39 13.12
N LEU A 73 -6.32 -2.38 12.49
CA LEU A 73 -5.81 -3.53 11.74
C LEU A 73 -5.69 -4.80 12.58
N ASP A 74 -5.32 -4.66 13.85
CA ASP A 74 -5.27 -5.75 14.85
C ASP A 74 -6.64 -6.35 15.16
N LEU A 75 -7.72 -5.57 15.01
CA LEU A 75 -9.10 -6.03 15.18
C LEU A 75 -9.71 -6.56 13.88
N TYR A 76 -9.29 -6.04 12.73
CA TYR A 76 -9.77 -6.50 11.42
C TYR A 76 -9.13 -7.81 10.98
N THR A 77 -7.87 -8.05 11.36
CA THR A 77 -7.13 -9.17 10.80
C THR A 77 -7.75 -10.52 11.19
N PRO A 78 -8.01 -11.42 10.22
CA PRO A 78 -8.43 -12.78 10.49
C PRO A 78 -7.27 -13.69 10.89
N PHE A 79 -6.02 -13.22 10.81
CA PHE A 79 -4.82 -14.03 11.02
C PHE A 79 -4.23 -13.85 12.42
N GLN A 80 -3.43 -14.82 12.87
CA GLN A 80 -2.66 -14.71 14.11
C GLN A 80 -1.45 -13.78 13.91
N ARG A 81 -0.75 -13.90 12.78
CA ARG A 81 0.31 -13.00 12.31
C ARG A 81 -0.08 -12.38 10.97
N THR A 82 0.08 -11.08 10.82
CA THR A 82 -0.44 -10.32 9.69
C THR A 82 0.61 -9.37 9.17
N LEU A 83 0.86 -9.40 7.86
CA LEU A 83 1.47 -8.28 7.17
C LEU A 83 0.34 -7.45 6.55
N PHE A 84 0.07 -6.27 7.10
CA PHE A 84 -0.72 -5.29 6.37
C PHE A 84 0.11 -4.71 5.22
N ILE A 85 -0.51 -4.55 4.05
CA ILE A 85 0.04 -3.80 2.93
C ILE A 85 -1.05 -2.85 2.41
N ASP A 86 -0.73 -1.57 2.25
CA ASP A 86 -1.67 -0.58 1.73
C ASP A 86 -2.03 -0.88 0.27
N CYS A 87 -3.27 -0.59 -0.12
CA CYS A 87 -3.82 -1.06 -1.39
C CYS A 87 -3.12 -0.45 -2.62
N ASP A 88 -2.49 0.71 -2.47
CA ASP A 88 -1.68 1.40 -3.48
C ASP A 88 -0.21 0.94 -3.51
N CYS A 89 0.09 -0.23 -2.95
CA CYS A 89 1.38 -0.90 -3.11
C CYS A 89 1.38 -1.92 -4.26
N LEU A 90 2.56 -2.24 -4.77
CA LEU A 90 2.81 -3.43 -5.60
C LEU A 90 3.98 -4.25 -5.04
N VAL A 91 3.84 -5.56 -5.11
CA VAL A 91 4.86 -6.53 -4.70
C VAL A 91 5.68 -6.99 -5.91
N PHE A 92 6.99 -7.08 -5.75
CA PHE A 92 7.95 -7.47 -6.79
C PHE A 92 8.75 -8.72 -6.44
N ARG A 93 8.75 -9.15 -5.17
CA ARG A 93 9.46 -10.34 -4.68
C ARG A 93 8.67 -10.98 -3.55
N ASP A 94 9.01 -12.22 -3.19
CA ASP A 94 8.35 -12.89 -2.08
C ASP A 94 8.49 -12.10 -0.79
N VAL A 95 7.38 -11.88 -0.09
CA VAL A 95 7.31 -11.21 1.21
C VAL A 95 7.06 -12.18 2.36
N SER A 96 6.98 -13.50 2.12
CA SER A 96 6.68 -14.46 3.19
C SER A 96 7.74 -14.50 4.30
N TYR A 97 9.00 -14.15 3.98
CA TYR A 97 10.10 -14.08 4.94
C TYR A 97 9.84 -13.13 6.11
N VAL A 98 8.94 -12.14 5.97
CA VAL A 98 8.60 -11.21 7.05
C VAL A 98 8.04 -11.93 8.26
N PHE A 99 7.31 -13.03 8.06
CA PHE A 99 6.71 -13.78 9.16
C PHE A 99 7.77 -14.45 10.03
N ASP A 100 8.94 -14.76 9.49
CA ASP A 100 10.07 -15.27 10.27
C ASP A 100 10.84 -14.12 10.93
N VAL A 101 11.07 -13.03 10.20
CA VAL A 101 11.86 -11.88 10.68
C VAL A 101 11.19 -11.14 11.84
N PHE A 102 9.86 -11.01 11.82
CA PHE A 102 9.12 -10.21 12.80
C PHE A 102 8.43 -11.05 13.90
N THR A 103 8.64 -12.37 13.93
CA THR A 103 8.06 -13.26 14.95
C THR A 103 8.50 -12.84 16.37
N GLY A 104 7.57 -12.87 17.31
CA GLY A 104 7.85 -12.58 18.72
C GLY A 104 7.53 -11.13 19.11
N GLY A 105 6.71 -10.43 18.33
CA GLY A 105 6.20 -9.11 18.68
C GLY A 105 7.07 -7.92 18.24
N TYR A 106 7.95 -8.10 17.25
CA TYR A 106 8.63 -6.98 16.59
C TYR A 106 7.65 -6.23 15.70
N SER A 107 7.00 -5.25 16.27
CA SER A 107 5.72 -4.78 15.74
C SER A 107 5.86 -3.42 15.11
N ILE A 108 5.24 -3.26 13.94
CA ILE A 108 5.43 -2.13 13.01
C ILE A 108 6.87 -2.12 12.50
N ILE A 109 7.02 -2.20 11.18
CA ILE A 109 8.33 -2.29 10.53
C ILE A 109 8.92 -0.87 10.58
N PRO A 110 9.83 -0.54 11.50
CA PRO A 110 10.34 0.81 11.63
C PRO A 110 11.38 1.05 10.54
N ALA A 111 11.30 2.18 9.85
CA ALA A 111 12.29 2.54 8.84
C ALA A 111 13.56 3.08 9.47
N ASP A 112 13.41 4.01 10.41
CA ASP A 112 14.50 4.68 11.11
C ASP A 112 14.02 5.29 12.44
N ILE A 113 14.96 5.77 13.27
CA ILE A 113 14.69 6.61 14.43
C ILE A 113 15.04 8.04 14.08
N TYR A 114 14.11 8.97 14.30
CA TYR A 114 14.30 10.38 14.02
C TYR A 114 14.27 11.18 15.32
N GLU A 115 15.19 12.13 15.46
CA GLU A 115 15.03 13.18 16.47
C GLU A 115 13.76 13.97 16.18
N LEU A 116 12.97 14.26 17.22
CA LEU A 116 11.72 14.99 17.08
C LEU A 116 11.92 16.36 16.39
N SER A 117 13.03 17.03 16.70
CA SER A 117 13.45 18.31 16.11
C SER A 117 13.57 18.30 14.58
N THR A 118 13.77 17.13 13.98
CA THR A 118 13.95 16.96 12.52
C THR A 118 12.63 16.68 11.78
N ARG A 119 11.53 16.50 12.52
CA ARG A 119 10.21 16.23 11.92
C ARG A 119 9.61 17.49 11.32
N ASN A 120 8.52 17.35 10.58
CA ASN A 120 7.84 18.48 9.98
C ASN A 120 7.03 19.23 11.07
N PRO A 121 7.34 20.50 11.39
CA PRO A 121 6.61 21.26 12.42
C PRO A 121 5.17 21.58 12.00
N ARG A 122 4.80 21.34 10.73
CA ARG A 122 3.41 21.43 10.26
C ARG A 122 2.59 20.18 10.56
N GLU A 123 3.22 19.12 11.06
CA GLU A 123 2.56 17.85 11.37
C GLU A 123 2.63 17.50 12.86
N ILE A 124 3.64 18.02 13.59
CA ILE A 124 3.81 17.78 15.02
C ILE A 124 4.33 19.04 15.75
N ASP A 125 3.82 19.29 16.97
CA ASP A 125 4.44 20.09 18.02
C ASP A 125 5.43 19.23 18.83
N PHE A 126 6.72 19.42 18.56
CA PHE A 126 7.78 18.60 19.16
C PHE A 126 7.85 18.74 20.67
N SER A 127 7.62 19.94 21.20
CA SER A 127 7.72 20.20 22.64
C SER A 127 6.61 19.46 23.38
N LYS A 128 5.41 19.45 22.81
CA LYS A 128 4.27 18.74 23.38
C LYS A 128 4.43 17.22 23.25
N MET A 129 4.87 16.74 22.10
CA MET A 129 5.12 15.31 21.87
C MET A 129 6.21 14.79 22.81
N GLN A 130 7.36 15.46 22.91
CA GLN A 130 8.47 15.08 23.79
C GLN A 130 8.02 15.02 25.27
N ARG A 131 7.21 15.99 25.73
CA ARG A 131 6.66 15.96 27.10
C ARG A 131 5.76 14.75 27.35
N ARG A 132 5.03 14.28 26.35
CA ARG A 132 4.10 13.16 26.49
C ARG A 132 4.81 11.81 26.40
N ILE A 133 5.66 11.62 25.40
CA ILE A 133 6.35 10.34 25.20
C ILE A 133 7.60 10.17 26.09
N GLY A 134 8.14 11.27 26.65
CA GLY A 134 9.34 11.25 27.50
C GLY A 134 10.64 10.93 26.77
N GLN A 135 10.63 10.97 25.42
CA GLN A 135 11.76 10.69 24.54
C GLN A 135 12.01 11.89 23.61
N PRO A 136 13.27 12.22 23.29
CA PRO A 136 13.60 13.26 22.32
C PRO A 136 13.54 12.77 20.86
N TRP A 137 13.14 11.51 20.65
CA TRP A 137 13.11 10.83 19.36
C TRP A 137 11.79 10.08 19.18
N VAL A 138 11.44 9.79 17.93
CA VAL A 138 10.32 8.95 17.53
C VAL A 138 10.73 8.03 16.39
N TYR A 139 10.03 6.91 16.26
CA TYR A 139 10.18 6.07 15.09
C TYR A 139 9.61 6.78 13.87
N GLY A 140 10.33 6.72 12.75
CA GLY A 140 9.73 6.99 11.46
C GLY A 140 9.60 5.69 10.71
N PHE A 141 8.44 5.51 10.11
CA PHE A 141 8.13 4.41 9.23
C PHE A 141 7.13 4.93 8.22
N ASN A 142 6.79 4.08 7.28
CA ASN A 142 5.76 4.41 6.33
C ASN A 142 4.54 3.49 6.49
N GLY A 143 3.35 4.09 6.50
CA GLY A 143 2.07 3.40 6.67
C GLY A 143 1.61 2.57 5.48
N GLY A 144 2.52 2.28 4.55
CA GLY A 144 2.31 1.32 3.47
C GLY A 144 2.41 -0.14 3.93
N ALA A 145 3.04 -0.42 5.08
CA ALA A 145 3.09 -1.77 5.63
C ALA A 145 3.19 -1.79 7.16
N TYR A 146 2.49 -2.75 7.79
CA TYR A 146 2.57 -3.02 9.23
C TYR A 146 2.66 -4.52 9.49
N TYR A 147 3.42 -4.91 10.51
CA TYR A 147 3.38 -6.27 11.02
C TYR A 147 2.61 -6.33 12.34
N ILE A 148 1.69 -7.29 12.45
CA ILE A 148 0.82 -7.49 13.60
C ILE A 148 0.86 -8.96 14.00
N GLU A 149 1.01 -9.23 15.29
CA GLU A 149 0.97 -10.56 15.88
C GLU A 149 0.11 -10.53 17.15
N LYS A 150 -1.05 -11.20 17.12
CA LYS A 150 -2.01 -11.15 18.23
C LYS A 150 -1.38 -11.65 19.53
N GLY A 151 -1.75 -11.03 20.66
CA GLY A 151 -1.23 -11.37 21.97
C GLY A 151 0.21 -10.90 22.23
N THR A 152 0.79 -10.09 21.35
CA THR A 152 2.15 -9.55 21.50
C THR A 152 2.16 -8.04 21.64
N LEU A 153 3.36 -7.46 21.71
CA LEU A 153 3.59 -6.02 21.75
C LEU A 153 2.91 -5.27 20.59
N SER A 154 2.71 -5.87 19.41
CA SER A 154 2.00 -5.22 18.29
C SER A 154 0.61 -4.81 18.68
N GLN A 155 -0.14 -5.74 19.25
CA GLN A 155 -1.51 -5.49 19.65
C GLN A 155 -1.58 -4.41 20.73
N GLN A 156 -0.59 -4.37 21.65
CA GLN A 156 -0.48 -3.31 22.65
C GLN A 156 -0.18 -1.94 22.01
N ILE A 157 0.67 -1.89 20.98
CA ILE A 157 0.95 -0.66 20.23
C ILE A 157 -0.30 -0.15 19.53
N PHE A 158 -1.09 -1.01 18.88
CA PHE A 158 -2.34 -0.59 18.24
C PHE A 158 -3.39 -0.15 19.27
N GLN A 159 -3.51 -0.84 20.40
CA GLN A 159 -4.37 -0.43 21.51
C GLN A 159 -3.98 0.96 22.01
N ARG A 160 -2.69 1.16 22.29
CA ARG A 160 -2.18 2.45 22.75
C ARG A 160 -2.35 3.55 21.70
N GLY A 161 -2.13 3.20 20.42
CA GLY A 161 -2.37 4.08 19.29
C GLY A 161 -3.80 4.61 19.26
N ARG A 162 -4.81 3.76 19.50
CA ARG A 162 -6.22 4.21 19.59
C ARG A 162 -6.45 5.19 20.75
N GLU A 163 -5.82 4.98 21.91
CA GLU A 163 -5.90 5.92 23.05
C GLU A 163 -5.27 7.27 22.72
N ILE A 164 -4.14 7.26 22.01
CA ILE A 164 -3.46 8.47 21.51
C ILE A 164 -4.33 9.16 20.45
N ALA A 165 -4.90 8.43 19.50
CA ALA A 165 -5.75 8.96 18.44
C ALA A 165 -6.95 9.72 18.98
N ASN A 166 -7.57 9.27 20.08
CA ASN A 166 -8.67 9.97 20.73
C ASN A 166 -8.27 11.32 21.36
N ASN A 167 -6.97 11.53 21.61
CA ASN A 167 -6.43 12.73 22.27
C ASN A 167 -5.22 13.28 21.51
N PHE A 168 -5.18 13.13 20.18
CA PHE A 168 -3.96 13.30 19.38
C PHE A 168 -3.37 14.71 19.51
N SER A 169 -4.24 15.73 19.63
CA SER A 169 -3.84 17.12 19.84
C SER A 169 -3.09 17.30 21.17
N GLU A 170 -3.41 16.53 22.22
CA GLU A 170 -2.67 16.53 23.49
C GLU A 170 -1.25 15.96 23.37
N TYR A 171 -1.03 15.10 22.38
CA TYR A 171 0.30 14.59 22.02
C TYR A 171 1.06 15.54 21.10
N GLY A 172 0.48 16.67 20.72
CA GLY A 172 1.07 17.59 19.75
C GLY A 172 1.00 17.08 18.32
N ILE A 173 0.22 16.03 18.04
CA ILE A 173 -0.04 15.60 16.66
C ILE A 173 -1.03 16.61 16.07
N LEU A 174 -0.71 17.13 14.89
CA LEU A 174 -1.57 18.08 14.19
C LEU A 174 -2.53 17.35 13.25
N GLU A 175 -3.62 18.03 12.90
CA GLU A 175 -4.60 17.51 11.95
C GLU A 175 -3.93 17.24 10.60
N PHE A 176 -4.21 16.06 10.07
CA PHE A 176 -3.95 15.67 8.70
C PHE A 176 -5.30 15.67 7.95
N ARG A 177 -5.28 15.34 6.66
CA ARG A 177 -6.43 15.34 5.73
C ARG A 177 -7.81 15.23 6.40
N ASP A 178 -8.70 16.17 6.06
CA ASP A 178 -10.08 16.22 6.57
C ASP A 178 -10.21 16.30 8.11
N GLY A 179 -9.18 16.80 8.80
CA GLY A 179 -9.20 17.02 10.25
C GLY A 179 -8.80 15.80 11.09
N GLU A 180 -8.45 14.67 10.46
CA GLU A 180 -8.03 13.45 11.15
C GLU A 180 -6.51 13.39 11.32
N PRO A 181 -5.95 12.82 12.40
CA PRO A 181 -4.50 12.66 12.56
C PRO A 181 -3.90 11.62 11.60
N ASN A 182 -2.62 11.78 11.26
CA ASN A 182 -1.86 10.76 10.53
C ASN A 182 -1.53 9.57 11.45
N ASP A 183 -1.84 8.35 10.99
CA ASP A 183 -1.61 7.09 11.68
C ASP A 183 -0.14 6.85 12.00
N GLU A 184 0.77 7.29 11.12
CA GLU A 184 2.22 7.15 11.31
C GLU A 184 2.68 7.83 12.61
N TYR A 185 2.19 9.03 12.90
CA TYR A 185 2.58 9.77 14.11
C TYR A 185 1.95 9.21 15.39
N ILE A 186 0.71 8.74 15.30
CA ILE A 186 0.03 8.08 16.41
C ILE A 186 0.79 6.83 16.83
N LEU A 187 1.06 5.95 15.86
CA LEU A 187 1.73 4.69 16.14
C LEU A 187 3.20 4.89 16.48
N ALA A 188 3.89 5.88 15.90
CA ALA A 188 5.25 6.25 16.30
C ALA A 188 5.34 6.67 17.77
N ALA A 189 4.37 7.46 18.25
CA ALA A 189 4.28 7.86 19.66
C ALA A 189 4.00 6.65 20.56
N ALA A 190 3.04 5.78 20.18
CA ALA A 190 2.74 4.55 20.93
C ALA A 190 3.96 3.62 21.02
N MET A 191 4.69 3.44 19.92
CA MET A 191 5.92 2.66 19.88
C MET A 191 7.00 3.26 20.79
N ALA A 192 7.16 4.59 20.81
CA ALA A 192 8.14 5.28 21.65
C ALA A 192 7.84 5.11 23.14
N GLU A 193 6.57 5.26 23.54
CA GLU A 193 6.13 5.04 24.93
C GLU A 193 6.36 3.59 25.39
N LEU A 194 6.06 2.63 24.51
CA LEU A 194 6.20 1.20 24.79
C LEU A 194 7.62 0.67 24.54
N LYS A 195 8.56 1.54 24.11
CA LYS A 195 9.96 1.19 23.82
C LYS A 195 10.09 0.01 22.86
N ALA A 196 9.30 0.05 21.79
CA ALA A 196 9.25 -1.05 20.82
C ALA A 196 10.62 -1.30 20.15
N PRO A 197 11.04 -2.56 19.97
CA PRO A 197 12.30 -2.86 19.29
C PRO A 197 12.26 -2.49 17.81
N VAL A 198 13.41 -2.13 17.24
CA VAL A 198 13.56 -1.83 15.81
C VAL A 198 14.06 -3.04 15.04
N VAL A 199 13.52 -3.26 13.83
CA VAL A 199 14.03 -4.26 12.90
C VAL A 199 14.65 -3.59 11.67
N PRO A 200 15.96 -3.78 11.42
CA PRO A 200 16.71 -3.01 10.42
C PRO A 200 16.46 -3.41 8.96
N CYS A 201 15.51 -4.31 8.66
CA CYS A 201 15.30 -4.83 7.30
C CYS A 201 14.32 -4.01 6.44
N TRP A 202 13.82 -2.88 6.93
CA TRP A 202 12.80 -2.05 6.27
C TRP A 202 13.12 -1.76 4.79
N HIS A 203 14.34 -1.26 4.51
CA HIS A 203 14.74 -0.78 3.19
C HIS A 203 14.76 -1.88 2.10
N GLN A 204 14.77 -3.15 2.51
CA GLN A 204 14.67 -4.29 1.61
C GLN A 204 13.22 -4.78 1.43
N LEU A 205 12.34 -4.43 2.37
CA LEU A 205 10.92 -4.79 2.36
C LEU A 205 10.07 -3.75 1.64
N LEU A 206 10.02 -2.51 2.13
CA LEU A 206 9.13 -1.46 1.61
C LEU A 206 9.93 -0.20 1.26
N GLN A 207 9.62 0.41 0.12
CA GLN A 207 10.17 1.72 -0.23
C GLN A 207 9.16 2.57 -1.01
N ILE A 208 9.14 3.86 -0.72
CA ILE A 208 8.43 4.88 -1.51
C ILE A 208 9.45 5.56 -2.44
N PRO A 209 9.08 5.91 -3.70
CA PRO A 209 9.94 6.66 -4.61
C PRO A 209 10.05 8.17 -4.26
N LEU A 210 9.90 8.56 -2.99
CA LEU A 210 10.06 9.94 -2.56
C LEU A 210 11.56 10.27 -2.50
N GLY A 211 11.98 11.34 -3.17
CA GLY A 211 13.41 11.66 -3.28
C GLY A 211 14.16 10.75 -4.27
N LEU A 212 13.42 10.17 -5.23
CA LEU A 212 13.98 9.39 -6.33
C LEU A 212 15.09 10.17 -7.07
N GLN A 213 16.19 9.48 -7.32
CA GLN A 213 17.31 9.95 -8.12
C GLN A 213 17.57 8.95 -9.25
N GLY A 214 17.84 9.46 -10.45
CA GLY A 214 18.13 8.61 -11.61
C GLY A 214 16.91 7.83 -12.11
N THR A 215 17.14 6.57 -12.51
CA THR A 215 16.13 5.74 -13.19
C THR A 215 15.27 4.98 -12.19
N PHE A 216 13.95 5.05 -12.36
CA PHE A 216 12.99 4.21 -11.62
C PHE A 216 12.73 2.91 -12.36
N ARG A 217 13.50 1.86 -12.07
CA ARG A 217 13.41 0.57 -12.76
C ARG A 217 12.52 -0.39 -11.99
N ILE A 218 11.29 -0.57 -12.46
CA ILE A 218 10.35 -1.57 -11.95
C ILE A 218 9.82 -2.46 -13.08
N ASP A 219 9.63 -3.76 -12.82
CA ASP A 219 9.02 -4.71 -13.75
C ASP A 219 8.46 -5.94 -13.01
N VAL A 220 7.13 -6.06 -12.95
CA VAL A 220 6.40 -7.18 -12.35
C VAL A 220 6.57 -8.50 -13.12
N ILE A 221 7.01 -8.48 -14.39
CA ILE A 221 7.28 -9.72 -15.11
C ILE A 221 8.57 -10.35 -14.55
N SER A 222 9.64 -9.56 -14.43
CA SER A 222 10.94 -10.02 -13.94
C SER A 222 11.12 -9.94 -12.42
N GLY A 223 10.17 -9.35 -11.68
CA GLY A 223 10.27 -9.18 -10.23
C GLY A 223 11.32 -8.15 -9.81
N VAL A 224 11.58 -7.17 -10.68
CA VAL A 224 12.58 -6.13 -10.43
C VAL A 224 11.91 -4.90 -9.84
N ALA A 225 12.44 -4.42 -8.73
CA ALA A 225 12.29 -3.04 -8.27
C ALA A 225 13.69 -2.58 -7.83
N ASP A 226 14.30 -1.68 -8.60
CA ASP A 226 15.65 -1.18 -8.38
C ASP A 226 15.69 0.31 -8.71
N PHE A 227 15.97 1.14 -7.70
CA PHE A 227 15.99 2.59 -7.85
C PHE A 227 16.76 3.25 -6.70
N GLN A 228 17.23 4.48 -6.92
CA GLN A 228 17.96 5.24 -5.90
C GLN A 228 17.03 6.26 -5.23
N VAL A 229 17.03 6.29 -3.90
CA VAL A 229 16.27 7.25 -3.09
C VAL A 229 17.21 7.89 -2.08
N TYR A 230 17.26 9.23 -2.04
CA TYR A 230 18.13 9.98 -1.13
C TYR A 230 19.60 9.48 -1.13
N GLY A 231 20.15 9.19 -2.30
CA GLY A 231 21.51 8.70 -2.49
C GLY A 231 21.70 7.20 -2.24
N LYS A 232 20.69 6.49 -1.71
CA LYS A 232 20.76 5.06 -1.38
C LYS A 232 20.13 4.21 -2.48
N ASN A 233 20.84 3.19 -2.94
CA ASN A 233 20.27 2.18 -3.84
C ASN A 233 19.32 1.28 -3.07
N CYS A 234 18.07 1.19 -3.54
CA CYS A 234 17.00 0.43 -2.92
C CYS A 234 16.55 -0.69 -3.87
N ARG A 235 16.42 -1.90 -3.31
CA ARG A 235 15.81 -3.05 -3.98
C ARG A 235 14.69 -3.60 -3.11
N PRO A 236 13.56 -2.90 -2.99
CA PRO A 236 12.49 -3.30 -2.08
C PRO A 236 11.71 -4.50 -2.63
N ALA A 237 11.09 -5.28 -1.76
CA ALA A 237 10.11 -6.31 -2.15
C ALA A 237 8.73 -5.68 -2.47
N ILE A 238 8.42 -4.53 -1.87
CA ILE A 238 7.17 -3.79 -1.98
C ILE A 238 7.50 -2.34 -2.34
N VAL A 239 6.85 -1.81 -3.37
CA VAL A 239 6.90 -0.38 -3.69
C VAL A 239 5.57 0.25 -3.34
N HIS A 240 5.59 1.28 -2.50
CA HIS A 240 4.39 2.01 -2.09
C HIS A 240 4.20 3.25 -2.95
N PHE A 241 3.10 3.30 -3.70
CA PHE A 241 2.77 4.40 -4.61
C PHE A 241 1.86 5.43 -3.94
N CYS A 242 2.24 5.89 -2.76
CA CYS A 242 1.42 6.78 -1.94
C CYS A 242 1.11 8.12 -2.63
N GLY A 243 -0.06 8.70 -2.34
CA GLY A 243 -0.40 10.04 -2.80
C GLY A 243 -0.41 10.14 -4.33
N TYR A 244 0.43 11.00 -4.91
CA TYR A 244 0.48 11.21 -6.36
C TYR A 244 1.22 10.11 -7.13
N PHE A 245 2.01 9.27 -6.46
CA PHE A 245 2.76 8.19 -7.12
C PHE A 245 1.84 7.14 -7.75
N ARG A 246 0.62 6.95 -7.23
CA ARG A 246 -0.40 6.08 -7.86
C ARG A 246 -0.84 6.54 -9.24
N MET A 247 -0.62 7.82 -9.56
CA MET A 247 -0.88 8.38 -10.88
C MET A 247 0.33 8.24 -11.83
N TRP A 248 1.46 7.72 -11.35
CA TRP A 248 2.64 7.56 -12.18
C TRP A 248 2.39 6.53 -13.29
N PRO A 249 2.93 6.79 -14.49
CA PRO A 249 2.82 5.85 -15.59
C PRO A 249 3.36 4.46 -15.29
N GLU A 250 4.44 4.40 -14.51
CA GLU A 250 5.08 3.15 -14.11
C GLU A 250 4.11 2.29 -13.30
N TYR A 251 3.37 2.87 -12.35
CA TYR A 251 2.32 2.16 -11.62
C TYR A 251 1.25 1.59 -12.55
N SER A 252 0.69 2.44 -13.43
CA SER A 252 -0.36 2.05 -14.36
C SER A 252 0.09 0.98 -15.36
N ARG A 253 1.35 1.06 -15.82
CA ARG A 253 2.00 0.07 -16.68
C ARG A 253 2.11 -1.27 -15.97
N GLU A 254 2.61 -1.30 -14.73
CA GLU A 254 2.71 -2.54 -13.95
C GLU A 254 1.34 -3.16 -13.67
N CYS A 255 0.33 -2.35 -13.32
CA CYS A 255 -1.05 -2.82 -13.16
C CYS A 255 -1.61 -3.45 -14.44
N SER A 256 -1.31 -2.86 -15.60
CA SER A 256 -1.75 -3.38 -16.90
C SER A 256 -1.08 -4.70 -17.24
N LYS A 257 0.22 -4.85 -16.95
CA LYS A 257 0.94 -6.12 -17.06
C LYS A 257 0.35 -7.19 -16.16
N LEU A 258 0.07 -6.88 -14.89
CA LEU A 258 -0.54 -7.82 -13.94
C LEU A 258 -1.92 -8.31 -14.39
N ARG A 259 -2.77 -7.42 -14.91
CA ARG A 259 -4.08 -7.81 -15.49
C ARG A 259 -3.92 -8.74 -16.68
N ALA A 260 -2.97 -8.45 -17.56
CA ALA A 260 -2.70 -9.30 -18.73
C ALA A 260 -2.14 -10.68 -18.34
N LEU A 261 -1.27 -10.73 -17.33
CA LEU A 261 -0.77 -12.00 -16.77
C LEU A 261 -1.92 -12.84 -16.21
N GLU A 262 -2.79 -12.27 -15.37
CA GLU A 262 -3.96 -12.96 -14.82
C GLU A 262 -4.87 -13.51 -15.93
N ALA A 263 -5.28 -12.65 -16.88
CA ALA A 263 -6.22 -13.01 -17.93
C ALA A 263 -5.69 -14.07 -18.92
N SER A 264 -4.37 -14.22 -19.02
CA SER A 264 -3.72 -15.14 -19.97
C SER A 264 -3.16 -16.40 -19.32
N GLY A 265 -3.37 -16.62 -18.02
CA GLY A 265 -2.76 -17.74 -17.31
C GLY A 265 -1.23 -17.61 -17.20
N ASN A 266 -0.73 -16.41 -16.93
CA ASN A 266 0.68 -16.03 -16.77
C ASN A 266 1.53 -15.94 -18.07
N SER A 267 0.92 -15.64 -19.22
CA SER A 267 1.70 -15.40 -20.45
C SER A 267 2.51 -14.10 -20.38
N HIS A 268 3.84 -14.23 -20.36
CA HIS A 268 4.75 -13.08 -20.39
C HIS A 268 4.62 -12.28 -21.70
N ILE A 269 4.28 -12.94 -22.82
CA ILE A 269 4.04 -12.28 -24.11
C ILE A 269 2.85 -11.33 -23.99
N SER A 270 1.73 -11.80 -23.43
CA SER A 270 0.53 -10.99 -23.23
C SER A 270 0.81 -9.78 -22.33
N ALA A 271 1.65 -9.96 -21.30
CA ALA A 271 2.08 -8.87 -20.44
C ALA A 271 2.95 -7.84 -21.18
N ARG A 272 3.90 -8.26 -22.02
CA ARG A 272 4.71 -7.34 -22.85
C ARG A 272 3.88 -6.62 -23.89
N ILE A 273 2.87 -7.27 -24.46
CA ILE A 273 1.88 -6.61 -25.34
C ILE A 273 1.11 -5.53 -24.57
N ALA A 274 0.66 -5.82 -23.35
CA ALA A 274 -0.03 -4.84 -22.51
C ALA A 274 0.86 -3.64 -22.15
N GLU A 275 2.15 -3.86 -21.92
CA GLU A 275 3.15 -2.80 -21.75
C GLU A 275 3.28 -1.93 -23.01
N LEU A 276 3.40 -2.54 -24.19
CA LEU A 276 3.47 -1.80 -25.46
C LEU A 276 2.18 -1.00 -25.71
N GLN A 277 1.01 -1.61 -25.49
CA GLN A 277 -0.28 -0.94 -25.60
C GLN A 277 -0.37 0.25 -24.65
N HIS A 278 0.12 0.12 -23.41
CA HIS A 278 0.17 1.21 -22.46
C HIS A 278 1.02 2.38 -22.96
N TYR A 279 2.23 2.12 -23.48
CA TYR A 279 3.07 3.17 -24.06
C TYR A 279 2.42 3.84 -25.27
N LEU A 280 1.79 3.07 -26.16
CA LEU A 280 1.05 3.60 -27.31
C LEU A 280 -0.12 4.49 -26.90
N GLN A 281 -0.91 4.08 -25.90
CA GLN A 281 -2.01 4.88 -25.36
C GLN A 281 -1.53 6.20 -24.77
N ARG A 282 -0.41 6.18 -24.05
CA ARG A 282 0.20 7.40 -23.50
C ARG A 282 0.73 8.33 -24.58
N ALA A 283 1.42 7.79 -25.58
CA ALA A 283 1.89 8.57 -26.73
C ALA A 283 0.71 9.19 -27.49
N ALA A 284 -0.34 8.43 -27.75
CA ALA A 284 -1.57 8.93 -28.38
C ALA A 284 -2.24 10.02 -27.53
N GLY A 285 -2.32 9.85 -26.22
CA GLY A 285 -2.87 10.85 -25.29
C GLY A 285 -2.05 12.15 -25.24
N ALA A 286 -0.73 12.06 -25.29
CA ALA A 286 0.17 13.22 -25.36
C ALA A 286 0.06 13.97 -26.70
N LEU A 287 -0.19 13.23 -27.79
CA LEU A 287 -0.42 13.81 -29.11
C LEU A 287 -1.84 14.35 -29.30
N TYR A 288 -2.81 13.89 -28.49
CA TYR A 288 -4.23 14.23 -28.62
C TYR A 288 -4.54 15.75 -28.65
N PRO A 289 -3.90 16.63 -27.82
CA PRO A 289 -4.10 18.07 -27.91
C PRO A 289 -3.70 18.68 -29.27
N PHE A 290 -2.74 18.07 -29.95
CA PHE A 290 -2.21 18.50 -31.25
C PHE A 290 -3.01 17.96 -32.43
N ILE A 291 -3.93 17.01 -32.20
CA ILE A 291 -4.82 16.50 -33.23
C ILE A 291 -5.89 17.56 -33.55
N PRO A 292 -6.06 17.98 -34.82
CA PRO A 292 -7.13 18.89 -35.22
C PRO A 292 -8.51 18.46 -34.70
N ARG A 293 -9.29 19.41 -34.20
CA ARG A 293 -10.64 19.17 -33.62
C ARG A 293 -11.56 18.27 -34.48
N PRO A 294 -11.63 18.38 -35.82
CA PRO A 294 -12.49 17.48 -36.62
C PRO A 294 -12.05 16.01 -36.53
N LEU A 295 -10.75 15.73 -36.46
CA LEU A 295 -10.22 14.36 -36.32
C LEU A 295 -10.46 13.79 -34.91
N ARG A 296 -10.41 14.64 -33.88
CA ARG A 296 -10.80 14.25 -32.51
C ARG A 296 -12.26 13.83 -32.40
N LEU A 297 -13.16 14.56 -33.06
CA LEU A 297 -14.59 14.22 -33.10
C LEU A 297 -14.84 12.89 -33.83
N GLY A 298 -14.10 12.63 -34.91
CA GLY A 298 -14.12 11.34 -35.62
C GLY A 298 -13.66 10.18 -34.74
N TYR A 299 -12.52 10.34 -34.03
CA TYR A 299 -12.01 9.35 -33.08
C TYR A 299 -13.04 9.01 -31.98
N HIS A 300 -13.66 10.02 -31.36
CA HIS A 300 -14.70 9.80 -30.35
C HIS A 300 -15.95 9.10 -30.88
N ALA A 301 -16.36 9.41 -32.11
CA ALA A 301 -17.49 8.73 -32.75
C ALA A 301 -17.19 7.24 -33.01
N ILE A 302 -15.95 6.91 -33.42
CA ILE A 302 -15.49 5.53 -33.64
C ILE A 302 -15.41 4.78 -32.31
N MET A 303 -14.77 5.37 -31.28
CA MET A 303 -14.63 4.74 -29.96
C MET A 303 -15.98 4.54 -29.26
N ARG A 304 -16.95 5.45 -29.44
CA ARG A 304 -18.33 5.26 -28.96
C ARG A 304 -19.06 4.12 -29.67
N ARG A 305 -18.79 3.88 -30.96
CA ARG A 305 -19.37 2.72 -31.68
C ARG A 305 -18.75 1.41 -31.22
N LEU A 306 -17.43 1.36 -31.06
CA LEU A 306 -16.71 0.16 -30.60
C LEU A 306 -17.09 -0.23 -29.16
N SER A 307 -17.22 0.73 -28.26
CA SER A 307 -17.66 0.48 -26.89
C SER A 307 -19.13 0.05 -26.77
N ARG A 308 -20.00 0.43 -27.73
CA ARG A 308 -21.38 -0.08 -27.83
C ARG A 308 -21.43 -1.52 -28.34
N SER A 309 -20.64 -1.89 -29.35
CA SER A 309 -20.54 -3.29 -29.81
C SER A 309 -20.01 -4.24 -28.73
N ASN A 310 -19.00 -3.82 -27.96
CA ASN A 310 -18.46 -4.66 -26.89
C ASN A 310 -19.42 -4.85 -25.70
N ARG A 311 -20.38 -3.92 -25.49
CA ARG A 311 -21.44 -4.10 -24.48
C ARG A 311 -22.53 -5.07 -24.92
N ILE A 312 -22.82 -5.15 -26.21
CA ILE A 312 -23.81 -6.09 -26.77
C ILE A 312 -23.29 -7.53 -26.71
N ASN A 313 -21.98 -7.73 -26.91
CA ASN A 313 -21.35 -9.05 -26.84
C ASN A 313 -21.07 -9.55 -25.41
N ALA A 314 -21.18 -8.69 -24.38
CA ALA A 314 -20.96 -9.07 -22.98
C ALA A 314 -22.28 -9.39 -22.23
N GLN A 315 -23.43 -9.29 -22.92
CA GLN A 315 -24.77 -9.64 -22.41
C GLN A 315 -25.34 -10.92 -23.06
N GLN A 316 -24.53 -11.63 -23.86
CA GLN A 316 -24.78 -12.98 -24.36
C GLN A 316 -23.84 -13.96 -23.66
#